data_AF-A0A9E3QYX7-F1
#
_entry.id   AF-A0A9E3QYX7-F1
#
_cell.length_a   1.000
_cell.length_b   1.000
_cell.length_c   1.000
_cell.angle_alpha   90.00
_cell.angle_beta   90.00
_cell.angle_gamma   90.00
#
_symmetry.space_group_name_H-M   'P 1'
#
loop_
_entity.id
_entity.type
_entity.pdbx_description
1 polymer ?
#
loop_
_entity_poly.entity_id
_entity_poly.type
_entity_poly.pdbx_seq_one_letter_code
_entity_poly.pdbx_strand_id
1 'polypeptide(L)'
;MAATHLPFAPSPSSPRPYGPRASAPRPWLPPPPQQLYSGHLPSGTVHFTVHPSIAELQQKATELGWFARGWTELSVPWVEVHYSTDGWKTTRVLRSTDVPCPLVNGYFYLPHVLKGETVDFAVHAGLSCRAPEDTAGERAQASVWLNTPGQNFQQKAK
;
A
#
# COMPACT_ATOMS: atom_id res chain seq x y z
N MET A 1 -48.16 52.95 64.82
CA MET A 1 -48.53 52.05 65.93
C MET A 1 -48.39 50.61 65.45
N ALA A 2 -47.91 49.75 66.34
CA ALA A 2 -47.76 48.28 66.36
C ALA A 2 -48.86 47.48 65.60
N ALA A 3 -48.77 46.19 65.24
CA ALA A 3 -47.80 45.10 65.42
C ALA A 3 -48.24 43.89 64.55
N THR A 4 -47.27 43.09 64.08
CA THR A 4 -47.16 41.61 64.20
C THR A 4 -48.32 40.69 63.76
N HIS A 5 -48.09 39.81 62.76
CA HIS A 5 -47.90 38.35 62.95
C HIS A 5 -47.70 37.58 61.61
N LEU A 6 -46.55 36.91 61.48
CA LEU A 6 -46.33 35.68 60.68
C LEU A 6 -46.91 34.47 61.47
N PRO A 7 -47.00 33.20 60.97
CA PRO A 7 -46.31 32.59 59.81
C PRO A 7 -47.12 31.54 58.99
N PHE A 8 -46.60 31.13 57.83
CA PHE A 8 -46.72 29.73 57.37
C PHE A 8 -45.50 29.38 56.51
N ALA A 9 -44.73 28.40 56.97
CA ALA A 9 -43.70 27.72 56.18
C ALA A 9 -44.32 26.46 55.55
N PRO A 10 -43.81 26.01 54.40
CA PRO A 10 -43.02 24.78 54.47
C PRO A 10 -41.70 24.84 53.69
N SER A 11 -40.79 24.00 54.16
CA SER A 11 -39.36 23.90 53.84
C SER A 11 -39.07 23.06 52.56
N PRO A 12 -37.82 22.57 52.35
CA PRO A 12 -37.01 22.85 51.18
C PRO A 12 -37.07 21.73 50.14
N SER A 13 -36.86 22.04 48.86
CA SER A 13 -36.61 21.01 47.85
C SER A 13 -35.48 21.44 46.93
N SER A 14 -34.31 20.96 47.32
CA SER A 14 -33.05 20.71 46.61
C SER A 14 -32.70 21.50 45.33
N PRO A 15 -31.47 22.03 45.23
CA PRO A 15 -30.95 22.57 43.98
C PRO A 15 -30.86 21.46 42.92
N ARG A 16 -31.39 21.72 41.71
CA ARG A 16 -31.11 20.89 40.53
C ARG A 16 -29.60 20.90 40.26
N PRO A 17 -28.97 19.75 40.05
CA PRO A 17 -27.54 19.72 39.74
C PRO A 17 -27.31 20.27 38.33
N TYR A 18 -26.51 21.33 38.24
CA TYR A 18 -25.77 21.69 37.03
C TYR A 18 -24.67 20.63 36.83
N GLY A 19 -25.03 19.51 36.21
CA GLY A 19 -24.07 18.54 35.68
C GLY A 19 -23.78 18.85 34.21
N PRO A 20 -22.53 18.67 33.73
CA PRO A 20 -22.24 18.80 32.31
C PRO A 20 -23.07 17.77 31.55
N ARG A 21 -23.72 18.20 30.47
CA ARG A 21 -24.44 17.33 29.54
C ARG A 21 -23.50 16.20 29.14
N ALA A 22 -23.77 14.99 29.61
CA ALA A 22 -23.10 13.80 29.13
C ALA A 22 -23.31 13.75 27.61
N SER A 23 -22.25 14.02 26.86
CA SER A 23 -22.23 13.75 25.43
C SER A 23 -22.58 12.29 25.28
N ALA A 24 -23.74 12.00 24.69
CA ALA A 24 -24.11 10.64 24.31
C ALA A 24 -22.90 10.02 23.58
N PRO A 25 -22.54 8.76 23.86
CA PRO A 25 -21.47 8.11 23.13
C PRO A 25 -21.83 8.20 21.66
N ARG A 26 -20.93 8.78 20.86
CA ARG A 26 -21.09 8.77 19.41
C ARG A 26 -21.32 7.31 19.02
N PRO A 27 -22.37 6.99 18.23
CA PRO A 27 -22.46 5.66 17.67
C PRO A 27 -21.10 5.37 17.04
N TRP A 28 -20.58 4.16 17.24
CA TRP A 28 -19.44 3.68 16.45
C TRP A 28 -19.87 3.72 14.98
N LEU A 29 -19.69 4.87 14.34
CA LEU A 29 -19.66 4.90 12.90
C LEU A 29 -18.43 4.07 12.54
N PRO A 30 -18.56 3.04 11.69
CA PRO A 30 -17.37 2.48 11.08
C PRO A 30 -16.55 3.66 10.52
N PRO A 31 -15.21 3.63 10.60
CA PRO A 31 -14.42 4.61 9.89
C PRO A 31 -14.99 4.70 8.47
N PRO A 32 -15.16 5.91 7.89
CA PRO A 32 -15.63 6.01 6.52
C PRO A 32 -14.81 5.01 5.72
N PRO A 33 -15.44 4.17 4.86
CA PRO A 33 -14.68 3.22 4.06
C PRO A 33 -13.50 4.00 3.51
N GLN A 34 -12.28 3.55 3.85
CA GLN A 34 -11.08 4.11 3.25
C GLN A 34 -11.42 4.32 1.79
N GLN A 35 -11.14 5.52 1.27
CA GLN A 35 -11.37 5.96 -0.10
C GLN A 35 -10.68 5.03 -1.08
N LEU A 36 -11.10 3.77 -1.15
CA LEU A 36 -10.40 2.73 -1.85
C LEU A 36 -10.70 2.90 -3.32
N TYR A 37 -11.92 3.28 -3.71
CA TYR A 37 -12.26 3.57 -5.11
C TYR A 37 -13.44 4.54 -5.21
N SER A 38 -13.23 5.82 -4.90
CA SER A 38 -14.21 6.87 -5.22
C SER A 38 -13.63 7.85 -6.23
N GLY A 39 -13.84 7.52 -7.51
CA GLY A 39 -13.61 8.41 -8.65
C GLY A 39 -12.67 7.78 -9.66
N HIS A 40 -13.17 7.61 -10.89
CA HIS A 40 -12.39 7.36 -12.09
C HIS A 40 -11.30 8.44 -12.28
N LEU A 41 -10.23 8.35 -11.51
CA LEU A 41 -9.00 9.00 -11.88
C LEU A 41 -8.52 8.29 -13.14
N PRO A 42 -8.12 9.02 -14.18
CA PRO A 42 -7.53 8.41 -15.35
C PRO A 42 -6.35 7.56 -14.89
N SER A 43 -6.44 6.26 -15.20
CA SER A 43 -5.39 5.30 -14.91
C SER A 43 -4.85 4.79 -16.23
N GLY A 44 -3.75 5.39 -16.64
CA GLY A 44 -2.90 4.84 -17.67
C GLY A 44 -2.25 3.55 -17.18
N THR A 45 -1.92 2.68 -18.12
CA THR A 45 -1.26 1.41 -17.84
C THR A 45 0.11 1.33 -18.49
N VAL A 46 1.07 0.79 -17.75
CA VAL A 46 2.36 0.34 -18.29
C VAL A 46 2.44 -1.18 -18.18
N HIS A 47 3.23 -1.82 -19.03
CA HIS A 47 3.33 -3.27 -19.07
C HIS A 47 4.78 -3.71 -18.97
N PHE A 48 5.07 -4.49 -17.94
CA PHE A 48 6.37 -5.12 -17.74
C PHE A 48 6.17 -6.51 -17.13
N THR A 49 6.64 -7.53 -17.83
CA THR A 49 6.49 -8.92 -17.37
C THR A 49 7.70 -9.32 -16.54
N VAL A 50 7.49 -9.61 -15.26
CA VAL A 50 8.53 -10.16 -14.37
C VAL A 50 8.38 -11.68 -14.31
N HIS A 51 9.42 -12.42 -14.66
CA HIS A 51 9.45 -13.88 -14.57
C HIS A 51 10.84 -14.38 -14.16
N PRO A 52 10.94 -15.57 -13.51
CA PRO A 52 12.22 -16.06 -12.96
C PRO A 52 13.35 -16.22 -13.98
N SER A 53 13.03 -16.44 -15.26
CA SER A 53 14.03 -16.58 -16.34
C SER A 53 14.55 -15.25 -16.93
N ILE A 54 14.20 -14.10 -16.36
CA ILE A 54 14.84 -12.82 -16.72
C ILE A 54 16.33 -12.89 -16.40
N ALA A 55 17.16 -12.44 -17.34
CA ALA A 55 18.62 -12.51 -17.25
C ALA A 55 19.16 -11.85 -15.97
N GLU A 56 18.63 -10.70 -15.57
CA GLU A 56 19.05 -9.97 -14.36
C GLU A 56 18.78 -10.78 -13.07
N LEU A 57 17.64 -11.48 -13.01
CA LEU A 57 17.31 -12.35 -11.87
C LEU A 57 18.20 -13.59 -11.82
N GLN A 58 18.45 -14.20 -12.99
CA GLN A 58 19.34 -15.35 -13.14
C GLN A 58 20.79 -14.98 -12.78
N GLN A 59 21.25 -13.82 -13.24
CA GLN A 59 22.57 -13.28 -12.89
C GLN A 59 22.67 -13.06 -11.39
N LYS A 60 21.65 -12.45 -10.76
CA LYS A 60 21.65 -12.25 -9.31
C LYS A 60 21.72 -13.57 -8.54
N ALA A 61 20.93 -14.57 -8.93
CA ALA A 61 20.98 -15.90 -8.32
C ALA A 61 22.36 -16.55 -8.46
N THR A 62 23.02 -16.35 -9.61
CA THR A 62 24.39 -16.81 -9.86
C THR A 62 25.40 -16.09 -8.97
N GLU A 63 25.33 -14.76 -8.88
CA GLU A 63 26.20 -13.93 -8.01
C GLU A 63 26.10 -14.32 -6.54
N LEU A 64 24.89 -14.67 -6.09
CA LEU A 64 24.64 -15.12 -4.71
C LEU A 64 25.07 -16.58 -4.49
N GLY A 65 25.55 -17.27 -5.53
CA GLY A 65 26.02 -18.64 -5.47
C GLY A 65 24.90 -19.67 -5.27
N TRP A 66 23.65 -19.31 -5.52
CA TRP A 66 22.51 -20.21 -5.27
C TRP A 66 22.54 -21.44 -6.18
N PHE A 67 22.82 -21.25 -7.47
CA PHE A 67 22.97 -22.37 -8.39
C PHE A 67 24.15 -23.28 -8.04
N ALA A 68 25.25 -22.72 -7.53
CA ALA A 68 26.39 -23.51 -7.07
C ALA A 68 26.06 -24.37 -5.83
N ARG A 69 25.02 -24.00 -5.07
CA ARG A 69 24.49 -24.76 -3.94
C ARG A 69 23.43 -25.80 -4.35
N GLY A 70 23.10 -25.90 -5.64
CA GLY A 70 22.04 -26.78 -6.14
C GLY A 70 20.63 -26.21 -6.00
N TRP A 71 20.49 -24.93 -5.60
CA TRP A 71 19.18 -24.29 -5.51
C TRP A 71 18.79 -23.75 -6.89
N THR A 72 17.86 -24.44 -7.55
CA THR A 72 17.46 -24.13 -8.94
C THR A 72 16.02 -23.63 -9.08
N GLU A 73 15.21 -23.73 -8.03
CA GLU A 73 13.81 -23.30 -8.10
C GLU A 73 13.66 -21.81 -7.76
N LEU A 74 13.83 -20.96 -8.78
CA LEU A 74 13.63 -19.53 -8.66
C LEU A 74 12.16 -19.13 -8.75
N SER A 75 11.75 -18.20 -7.88
CA SER A 75 10.42 -17.60 -7.93
C SER A 75 10.46 -16.11 -7.58
N VAL A 76 9.41 -15.39 -7.98
CA VAL A 76 9.26 -13.94 -7.76
C VAL A 76 8.08 -13.73 -6.81
N PRO A 77 8.31 -13.66 -5.48
CA PRO A 77 7.23 -13.59 -4.49
C PRO A 77 6.47 -12.27 -4.49
N TRP A 78 7.09 -11.17 -4.95
CA TRP A 78 6.49 -9.85 -4.99
C TRP A 78 7.18 -8.99 -6.05
N VAL A 79 6.47 -7.96 -6.50
CA VAL A 79 6.95 -6.95 -7.45
C VAL A 79 6.45 -5.58 -7.03
N GLU A 80 7.30 -4.58 -7.14
CA GLU A 80 6.97 -3.17 -6.97
C GLU A 80 7.34 -2.40 -8.24
N VAL A 81 6.52 -1.43 -8.62
CA VAL A 81 6.87 -0.44 -9.64
C VAL A 81 7.02 0.91 -8.99
N HIS A 82 8.17 1.54 -9.24
CA HIS A 82 8.44 2.92 -8.91
C HIS A 82 8.28 3.72 -10.19
N TYR A 83 7.48 4.78 -10.18
CA TYR A 83 7.21 5.54 -11.39
C TYR A 83 7.10 7.04 -11.15
N SER A 84 7.34 7.79 -12.21
CA SER A 84 7.29 9.25 -12.27
C SER A 84 6.83 9.69 -13.66
N THR A 85 6.22 10.88 -13.72
CA THR A 85 5.88 11.57 -14.98
C THR A 85 6.54 12.95 -15.08
N ASP A 86 7.37 13.31 -14.10
CA ASP A 86 7.99 14.62 -13.95
C ASP A 86 9.52 14.53 -13.80
N GLY A 87 10.13 13.51 -14.39
CA GLY A 87 11.58 13.30 -14.38
C GLY A 87 12.12 12.94 -12.99
N TRP A 88 11.43 12.07 -12.26
CA TRP A 88 11.77 11.58 -10.92
C TRP A 88 11.71 12.63 -9.80
N LYS A 89 11.12 13.81 -10.04
CA LYS A 89 10.84 14.78 -8.97
C LYS A 89 9.80 14.24 -7.99
N THR A 90 8.76 13.62 -8.52
CA THR A 90 7.75 12.90 -7.74
C THR A 90 7.85 11.41 -8.06
N THR A 91 8.20 10.62 -7.05
CA THR A 91 8.22 9.17 -7.15
C THR A 91 6.99 8.58 -6.48
N ARG A 92 6.27 7.72 -7.21
CA ARG A 92 5.13 6.95 -6.71
C ARG A 92 5.49 5.47 -6.74
N VAL A 93 4.93 4.71 -5.81
CA VAL A 93 5.20 3.27 -5.67
C VAL A 93 3.89 2.50 -5.65
N LEU A 94 3.83 1.40 -6.40
CA LEU A 94 2.74 0.44 -6.37
C LEU A 94 3.32 -0.95 -6.15
N ARG A 95 2.68 -1.74 -5.28
CA ARG A 95 3.17 -3.07 -4.91
C ARG A 95 2.17 -4.13 -5.27
N SER A 96 2.66 -5.30 -5.69
CA SER A 96 1.82 -6.47 -5.94
C SER A 96 1.11 -6.99 -4.68
N THR A 97 1.55 -6.54 -3.50
CA THR A 97 0.98 -6.90 -2.19
C THR A 97 -0.08 -5.90 -1.71
N ASP A 98 -0.27 -4.78 -2.39
CA ASP A 98 -1.30 -3.81 -2.02
C ASP A 98 -2.70 -4.38 -2.25
N VAL A 99 -3.68 -3.89 -1.48
CA VAL A 99 -5.08 -4.34 -1.58
C VAL A 99 -5.98 -3.16 -1.94
N PRO A 100 -6.65 -3.20 -3.10
CA PRO A 100 -6.53 -4.23 -4.14
C PRO A 100 -5.20 -4.17 -4.90
N CYS A 101 -4.82 -5.30 -5.51
CA CYS A 101 -3.55 -5.41 -6.22
C CYS A 101 -3.55 -4.54 -7.49
N PRO A 102 -2.60 -3.61 -7.65
CA PRO A 102 -2.46 -2.75 -8.82
C PRO A 102 -1.71 -3.43 -9.99
N LEU A 103 -1.35 -4.70 -9.86
CA LEU A 103 -0.62 -5.47 -10.86
C LEU A 103 -1.43 -6.69 -11.31
N VAL A 104 -1.74 -6.77 -12.60
CA VAL A 104 -2.44 -7.91 -13.19
C VAL A 104 -1.73 -8.34 -14.46
N ASN A 105 -1.22 -9.58 -14.51
CA ASN A 105 -0.55 -10.15 -15.69
C ASN A 105 0.55 -9.25 -16.29
N GLY A 106 1.37 -8.60 -15.43
CA GLY A 106 2.42 -7.67 -15.86
C GLY A 106 1.94 -6.26 -16.22
N TYR A 107 0.64 -5.98 -16.16
CA TYR A 107 0.10 -4.63 -16.31
C TYR A 107 0.03 -3.93 -14.97
N PHE A 108 0.63 -2.75 -14.87
CA PHE A 108 0.57 -1.87 -13.72
C PHE A 108 -0.46 -0.77 -13.99
N TYR A 109 -1.46 -0.68 -13.11
CA TYR A 109 -2.49 0.37 -13.16
C TYR A 109 -1.98 1.59 -12.40
N LEU A 110 -1.59 2.63 -13.14
CA LEU A 110 -0.96 3.81 -12.56
C LEU A 110 -2.04 4.83 -12.18
N PRO A 111 -2.30 5.07 -10.88
CA PRO A 111 -3.21 6.13 -10.50
C PRO A 111 -2.61 7.50 -10.85
N HIS A 112 -3.46 8.43 -11.26
CA HIS A 112 -3.10 9.81 -11.60
C HIS A 112 -2.23 9.99 -12.84
N VAL A 113 -2.15 8.97 -13.71
CA VAL A 113 -1.43 9.05 -14.99
C VAL A 113 -2.43 9.02 -16.12
N LEU A 114 -2.37 10.00 -17.03
CA LEU A 114 -3.24 10.03 -18.20
C LEU A 114 -2.80 9.01 -19.25
N LYS A 115 -3.76 8.44 -19.97
CA LYS A 115 -3.46 7.68 -21.18
C LYS A 115 -2.76 8.58 -22.19
N GLY A 116 -1.68 8.08 -22.78
CA GLY A 116 -0.81 8.82 -23.71
C GLY A 116 0.32 9.60 -23.04
N GLU A 117 0.31 9.75 -21.72
CA GLU A 117 1.40 10.38 -20.95
C GLU A 117 2.64 9.48 -20.97
N THR A 118 3.82 10.08 -21.05
CA THR A 118 5.09 9.36 -20.94
C THR A 118 5.40 9.14 -19.46
N VAL A 119 5.65 7.89 -19.09
CA VAL A 119 5.97 7.47 -17.73
C VAL A 119 7.39 6.93 -17.72
N ASP A 120 8.21 7.43 -16.81
CA ASP A 120 9.46 6.81 -16.43
C ASP A 120 9.21 5.88 -15.24
N PHE A 121 9.68 4.63 -15.31
CA PHE A 121 9.47 3.66 -14.25
C PHE A 121 10.63 2.70 -14.07
N ALA A 122 10.77 2.16 -12.86
CA ALA A 122 11.72 1.14 -12.47
C ALA A 122 10.96 0.03 -11.74
N VAL A 123 11.38 -1.21 -11.97
CA VAL A 123 10.73 -2.38 -11.36
C VAL A 123 11.66 -2.97 -10.30
N HIS A 124 11.16 -3.13 -9.09
CA HIS A 124 11.85 -3.80 -8.00
C HIS A 124 11.17 -5.14 -7.74
N ALA A 125 11.91 -6.22 -7.84
CA ALA A 125 11.36 -7.56 -7.70
C ALA A 125 11.99 -8.28 -6.51
N GLY A 126 11.16 -8.98 -5.76
CA GLY A 126 11.61 -10.01 -4.84
C GLY A 126 12.12 -11.21 -5.63
N LEU A 127 13.20 -11.81 -5.17
CA LEU A 127 13.74 -13.04 -5.73
C LEU A 127 13.88 -14.05 -4.61
N SER A 128 13.32 -15.24 -4.78
CA SER A 128 13.56 -16.36 -3.89
C SER A 128 14.05 -17.57 -4.66
N CYS A 129 14.89 -18.37 -4.01
CA CYS A 129 15.36 -19.65 -4.53
C CYS A 129 15.25 -20.72 -3.45
N ARG A 130 15.00 -21.95 -3.87
CA ARG A 130 15.00 -23.14 -3.02
C ARG A 130 15.63 -24.35 -3.72
N ALA A 131 16.04 -25.34 -2.95
CA ALA A 131 16.42 -26.64 -3.47
C ALA A 131 15.17 -27.40 -4.00
N PRO A 132 15.29 -28.22 -5.06
CA PRO A 132 14.17 -29.01 -5.59
C PRO A 132 13.54 -29.96 -4.57
N GLU A 133 14.34 -30.56 -3.70
CA GLU A 133 13.91 -31.44 -2.62
C GLU A 133 13.23 -30.71 -1.46
N ASP A 134 13.36 -29.38 -1.41
CA ASP A 134 12.90 -28.57 -0.29
C ASP A 134 11.43 -28.15 -0.43
N THR A 135 10.56 -28.99 0.13
CA THR A 135 9.12 -28.72 0.14
C THR A 135 8.76 -27.66 1.20
N ALA A 136 9.58 -27.50 2.26
CA ALA A 136 9.22 -26.70 3.45
C ALA A 136 10.28 -25.71 3.98
N GLY A 137 11.55 -25.76 3.59
CA GLY A 137 12.61 -25.22 4.45
C GLY A 137 13.44 -24.08 3.89
N GLU A 138 14.44 -24.41 3.07
CA GLU A 138 15.52 -23.47 2.80
C GLU A 138 15.16 -22.53 1.66
N ARG A 139 14.68 -21.33 2.04
CA ARG A 139 14.36 -20.25 1.11
C ARG A 139 15.38 -19.14 1.29
N ALA A 140 16.29 -19.01 0.34
CA ALA A 140 17.07 -17.80 0.23
C ALA A 140 16.24 -16.73 -0.45
N GLN A 141 16.35 -15.50 0.07
CA GLN A 141 15.65 -14.35 -0.46
C GLN A 141 16.64 -13.23 -0.77
N ALA A 142 16.36 -12.53 -1.85
CA ALA A 142 17.04 -11.32 -2.26
C ALA A 142 16.03 -10.40 -2.95
N SER A 143 16.48 -9.21 -3.35
CA SER A 143 15.71 -8.36 -4.24
C SER A 143 16.61 -7.79 -5.33
N VAL A 144 16.00 -7.46 -6.46
CA VAL A 144 16.70 -6.98 -7.65
C VAL A 144 15.94 -5.81 -8.25
N TRP A 145 16.66 -4.74 -8.54
CA TRP A 145 16.17 -3.69 -9.43
C TRP A 145 16.35 -4.17 -10.85
N LEU A 146 15.24 -4.29 -11.58
CA LEU A 146 15.25 -4.56 -13.00
C LEU A 146 15.46 -3.22 -13.69
N ASN A 147 16.65 -3.03 -14.25
CA ASN A 147 17.00 -1.85 -15.02
C ASN A 147 17.98 -2.24 -16.13
N THR A 148 17.64 -1.93 -17.38
CA THR A 148 18.58 -2.07 -18.50
C THR A 148 19.83 -1.25 -18.15
N PRO A 149 21.01 -1.88 -18.08
CA PRO A 149 22.14 -1.52 -17.19
C PRO A 149 22.08 -0.15 -16.48
N GLY A 150 21.25 -0.04 -15.43
CA GLY A 150 21.16 1.19 -14.62
C GLY A 150 20.22 2.29 -15.16
N GLN A 151 19.49 2.04 -16.24
CA GLN A 151 18.51 2.96 -16.82
C GLN A 151 17.08 2.52 -16.52
N ASN A 152 16.28 3.50 -16.10
CA ASN A 152 14.85 3.33 -15.91
C ASN A 152 14.15 3.12 -17.26
N PHE A 153 13.03 2.41 -17.25
CA PHE A 153 12.21 2.20 -18.43
C PHE A 153 11.37 3.44 -18.70
N GLN A 154 11.06 3.67 -19.98
CA GLN A 154 10.15 4.72 -20.39
C GLN A 154 9.07 4.14 -21.31
N GLN A 155 7.80 4.38 -20.99
CA GLN A 155 6.67 3.91 -21.79
C GLN A 155 5.56 4.96 -21.83
N LYS A 156 4.87 5.08 -22.98
CA LYS A 156 3.59 5.79 -23.03
C LYS A 156 2.48 4.96 -22.40
N ALA A 157 1.78 5.53 -21.43
CA ALA A 157 0.69 4.86 -20.75
C ALA A 157 -0.49 4.57 -21.71
N LYS A 158 -1.06 3.36 -21.64
CA LYS A 158 -2.20 2.91 -22.46
C LYS A 158 -3.54 2.99 -21.74
#